data_AF-A0A1B6NTZ1-F1
#
_entry.id   AF-A0A1B6NTZ1-F1
#
_cell.length_a   1.000
_cell.length_b   1.000
_cell.length_c   1.000
_cell.angle_alpha   90.00
_cell.angle_beta   90.00
_cell.angle_gamma   90.00
#
_symmetry.space_group_name_H-M   'P 1'
#
loop_
_entity.id
_entity.type
_entity.pdbx_description
1 polymer ?
#
loop_
_entity_poly.entity_id
_entity_poly.type
_entity_poly.pdbx_seq_one_letter_code
_entity_poly.pdbx_strand_id
1 'polypeptide(L)'
;GEVFLIVENHLPIQDAYHMDCRERAIDLFSEYRVWDTEENTGVLIYVNICEHQLEIVADRGISTHVSPTVWSAMCEKAVSGISNKKTEESLAQLLDEVGQVLRQYYQLEHNPAGNELSDTVVFLK
;
A
#
# COMPACT_ATOMS: atom_id res chain seq x y z
N GLY A 1 -12.07 -4.98 -2.77
CA GLY A 1 -10.62 -4.99 -2.50
C GLY A 1 -10.00 -3.89 -3.31
N GLU A 2 -9.51 -2.86 -2.65
CA GLU A 2 -9.11 -1.60 -3.31
C GLU A 2 -7.73 -1.16 -2.85
N VAL A 3 -6.98 -0.56 -3.76
CA VAL A 3 -5.58 -0.19 -3.54
C VAL A 3 -5.45 1.32 -3.62
N PHE A 4 -4.82 1.91 -2.59
CA PHE A 4 -4.46 3.31 -2.57
C PHE A 4 -2.94 3.45 -2.60
N LEU A 5 -2.40 4.28 -3.49
CA LEU A 5 -0.96 4.48 -3.64
C LEU A 5 -0.56 5.89 -3.20
N ILE A 6 0.31 5.95 -2.20
CA ILE A 6 0.97 7.19 -1.77
C ILE A 6 2.45 7.08 -2.05
N VAL A 7 2.98 8.08 -2.73
CA VAL A 7 4.40 8.25 -3.01
C VAL A 7 4.89 9.50 -2.28
N GLU A 8 5.79 9.32 -1.33
CA GLU A 8 6.41 10.41 -0.57
C GLU A 8 7.89 10.50 -0.94
N ASN A 9 8.37 11.73 -1.19
CA ASN A 9 9.74 11.93 -1.62
C ASN A 9 10.73 11.55 -0.51
N HIS A 10 10.53 12.06 0.71
CA HIS A 10 11.28 11.69 1.89
C HIS A 10 10.40 11.82 3.14
N LEU A 11 10.74 11.11 4.20
CA LEU A 11 10.10 11.36 5.48
C LEU A 11 10.54 12.75 5.99
N PRO A 12 9.63 13.66 6.38
CA PRO A 12 10.03 14.95 6.92
C PRO A 12 10.94 14.74 8.13
N ILE A 13 12.04 15.50 8.20
CA ILE A 13 13.09 15.23 9.19
C ILE A 13 12.58 15.30 10.64
N GLN A 14 11.55 16.11 10.90
CA GLN A 14 10.92 16.21 12.21
C GLN A 14 10.21 14.92 12.61
N ASP A 15 9.59 14.25 11.64
CA ASP A 15 8.89 12.98 11.82
C ASP A 15 9.89 11.83 11.89
N ALA A 16 10.94 11.84 11.06
CA ALA A 16 11.98 10.80 11.03
C ALA A 16 12.73 10.60 12.37
N TYR A 17 12.67 11.56 13.30
CA TYR A 17 13.20 11.41 14.66
C TYR A 17 12.31 10.60 15.59
N HIS A 18 11.02 10.51 15.28
CA HIS A 18 9.98 10.00 16.17
C HIS A 18 9.18 8.84 15.59
N MET A 19 9.24 8.66 14.27
CA MET A 19 8.55 7.58 13.59
C MET A 19 9.38 6.94 12.47
N ASP A 20 9.07 5.68 12.19
CA ASP A 20 9.57 4.96 11.02
C ASP A 20 8.58 5.00 9.84
N CYS A 21 8.97 4.42 8.70
CA CYS A 21 8.11 4.36 7.52
C CYS A 21 6.82 3.55 7.76
N ARG A 22 6.83 2.57 8.67
CA ARG A 22 5.65 1.76 8.99
C ARG A 22 4.63 2.60 9.72
N GLU A 23 5.05 3.35 10.73
CA GLU A 23 4.22 4.29 11.47
C GLU A 23 3.68 5.38 10.54
N ARG A 24 4.52 5.93 9.65
CA ARG A 24 4.09 6.89 8.62
C ARG A 24 3.00 6.33 7.71
N ALA A 25 3.14 5.08 7.25
CA ALA A 25 2.15 4.43 6.42
C ALA A 25 0.82 4.22 7.17
N ILE A 26 0.85 3.90 8.48
CA ILE A 26 -0.35 3.75 9.31
C ILE A 26 -1.07 5.10 9.50
N ASP A 27 -0.32 6.17 9.70
CA ASP A 27 -0.88 7.52 9.82
C ASP A 27 -1.56 7.95 8.52
N LEU A 28 -0.88 7.74 7.38
CA LEU A 28 -1.43 8.05 6.06
C LEU A 28 -2.66 7.19 5.72
N PHE A 29 -2.67 5.92 6.11
CA PHE A 29 -3.82 5.04 5.96
C PHE A 29 -5.05 5.60 6.68
N SER A 30 -4.84 6.20 7.85
CA SER A 30 -5.89 6.86 8.64
C SER A 30 -6.30 8.20 8.05
N GLU A 31 -5.32 9.03 7.66
CA GLU A 31 -5.53 10.38 7.10
C GLU A 31 -6.33 10.34 5.79
N TYR A 32 -5.99 9.43 4.89
CA TYR A 32 -6.66 9.24 3.60
C TYR A 32 -7.89 8.33 3.69
N ARG A 33 -8.25 7.87 4.90
CA ARG A 33 -9.42 7.02 5.16
C ARG A 33 -9.46 5.76 4.29
N VAL A 34 -8.31 5.13 4.10
CA VAL A 34 -8.20 3.91 3.27
C VAL A 34 -9.03 2.75 3.87
N TRP A 35 -9.32 2.79 5.17
CA TRP A 35 -10.21 1.86 5.86
C TRP A 35 -11.70 2.09 5.61
N ASP A 36 -12.11 3.22 5.04
CA ASP A 36 -13.51 3.60 4.84
C ASP A 36 -14.08 2.91 3.58
N THR A 37 -14.08 1.58 3.62
CA THR A 37 -14.66 0.68 2.61
C THR A 37 -15.68 -0.23 3.29
N GLU A 38 -16.80 -0.53 2.63
CA GLU A 38 -17.92 -1.29 3.20
C GLU A 38 -17.46 -2.64 3.80
N GLU A 39 -16.54 -3.31 3.11
CA GLU A 39 -16.06 -4.64 3.46
C GLU A 39 -14.70 -4.64 4.19
N ASN A 40 -14.18 -3.47 4.59
CA ASN A 40 -12.84 -3.32 5.21
C ASN A 40 -11.75 -3.96 4.33
N THR A 41 -11.75 -3.62 3.03
CA THR A 41 -10.87 -4.20 2.01
C THR A 41 -9.85 -3.25 1.40
N GLY A 42 -9.67 -2.08 2.01
CA GLY A 42 -8.66 -1.11 1.62
C GLY A 42 -7.24 -1.59 1.92
N VAL A 43 -6.34 -1.35 0.96
CA VAL A 43 -4.90 -1.58 1.09
C VAL A 43 -4.15 -0.32 0.67
N LEU A 44 -3.36 0.24 1.58
CA LEU A 44 -2.40 1.29 1.26
C LEU A 44 -1.07 0.67 0.86
N ILE A 45 -0.52 1.17 -0.25
CA ILE A 45 0.88 1.03 -0.60
C ILE A 45 1.53 2.41 -0.41
N TYR A 46 2.50 2.47 0.50
CA TYR A 46 3.29 3.65 0.77
C TYR A 46 4.71 3.45 0.24
N VAL A 47 5.17 4.38 -0.61
CA VAL A 47 6.51 4.36 -1.19
C VAL A 47 7.25 5.61 -0.76
N ASN A 48 8.36 5.40 -0.06
CA ASN A 48 9.32 6.46 0.24
C ASN A 48 10.49 6.39 -0.75
N ILE A 49 10.65 7.43 -1.56
CA ILE A 49 11.63 7.46 -2.65
C ILE A 49 13.07 7.58 -2.11
N CYS A 50 13.34 8.56 -1.25
CA CYS A 50 14.70 8.87 -0.78
C CYS A 50 15.29 7.75 0.09
N GLU A 51 14.47 7.15 0.93
CA GLU A 51 14.88 6.06 1.83
C GLU A 51 14.77 4.67 1.17
N HIS A 52 14.26 4.59 -0.08
CA HIS A 52 13.94 3.35 -0.80
C HIS A 52 13.13 2.35 0.05
N GLN A 53 12.19 2.87 0.85
CA GLN A 53 11.34 2.05 1.69
C GLN A 53 9.95 1.91 1.09
N LEU A 54 9.34 0.75 1.34
CA LEU A 54 8.02 0.43 0.86
C LEU A 54 7.25 -0.29 1.96
N GLU A 55 6.03 0.18 2.21
CA GLU A 55 5.15 -0.38 3.22
C GLU A 55 3.78 -0.70 2.63
N ILE A 56 3.22 -1.85 3.02
CA ILE A 56 1.85 -2.24 2.68
C ILE A 56 1.04 -2.34 3.97
N VAL A 57 -0.01 -1.55 4.06
CA VAL A 57 -0.95 -1.53 5.19
C VAL A 57 -2.31 -1.97 4.68
N ALA A 58 -2.78 -3.11 5.15
CA ALA A 58 -4.08 -3.67 4.78
C ALA A 58 -5.06 -3.51 5.94
N ASP A 59 -6.33 -3.27 5.62
CA ASP A 59 -7.39 -3.24 6.61
C ASP A 59 -7.67 -4.66 7.17
N ARG A 60 -8.51 -4.74 8.21
CA ARG A 60 -8.83 -5.94 8.98
C ARG A 60 -9.46 -7.03 8.13
N GLY A 61 -10.30 -6.69 7.15
CA GLY A 61 -10.95 -7.67 6.25
C GLY A 61 -9.94 -8.45 5.41
N ILE A 62 -8.85 -7.80 5.00
CA ILE A 62 -7.75 -8.45 4.27
C ILE A 62 -6.73 -9.09 5.22
N SER A 63 -6.43 -8.43 6.34
CA SER A 63 -5.44 -8.88 7.31
C SER A 63 -5.80 -10.21 7.99
N THR A 64 -7.08 -10.58 8.04
CA THR A 64 -7.53 -11.90 8.50
C THR A 64 -7.21 -13.03 7.51
N HIS A 65 -7.02 -12.72 6.23
CA HIS A 65 -6.81 -13.68 5.16
C HIS A 65 -5.35 -13.75 4.68
N VAL A 66 -4.59 -12.66 4.81
CA VAL A 66 -3.22 -12.56 4.30
C VAL A 66 -2.24 -12.33 5.44
N SER A 67 -1.27 -13.25 5.57
CA SER A 67 -0.20 -13.12 6.57
C SER A 67 0.67 -11.88 6.30
N PRO A 68 1.11 -11.16 7.36
CA PRO A 68 2.10 -10.09 7.24
C PRO A 68 3.35 -10.48 6.44
N THR A 69 3.79 -11.73 6.53
CA THR A 69 4.96 -12.25 5.81
C THR A 69 4.82 -12.20 4.30
N VAL A 70 3.59 -12.30 3.76
CA VAL A 70 3.34 -12.20 2.32
C VAL A 70 3.58 -10.76 1.86
N TRP A 71 3.06 -9.79 2.61
CA TRP A 71 3.28 -8.37 2.34
C TRP A 71 4.75 -7.99 2.43
N SER A 72 5.45 -8.45 3.49
CA SER A 72 6.88 -8.21 3.64
C SER A 72 7.69 -8.75 2.46
N ALA A 73 7.40 -9.97 1.99
CA ALA A 73 8.09 -10.56 0.83
C ALA A 73 7.86 -9.76 -0.47
N MET A 74 6.64 -9.25 -0.69
CA MET A 74 6.33 -8.37 -1.82
C MET A 74 7.09 -7.04 -1.72
N CYS A 75 7.16 -6.46 -0.52
CA CYS A 75 7.92 -5.23 -0.26
C CYS A 75 9.41 -5.42 -0.54
N GLU A 76 10.02 -6.48 0.01
CA GLU A 76 11.45 -6.80 -0.20
C GLU A 76 11.78 -6.98 -1.68
N LYS A 77 10.91 -7.68 -2.43
CA LYS A 77 11.05 -7.86 -3.87
C LYS A 77 11.00 -6.52 -4.62
N ALA A 78 10.03 -5.67 -4.30
CA ALA A 78 9.88 -4.36 -4.94
C ALA A 78 11.07 -3.44 -4.62
N VAL A 79 11.49 -3.37 -3.36
CA VAL A 79 12.64 -2.57 -2.90
C VAL A 79 13.93 -3.02 -3.59
N SER A 80 14.13 -4.33 -3.75
CA SER A 80 15.27 -4.87 -4.49
C SER A 80 15.27 -4.42 -5.96
N GLY A 81 14.11 -4.43 -6.63
CA GLY A 81 13.99 -3.95 -8.01
C GLY A 81 14.20 -2.44 -8.15
N ILE A 82 13.66 -1.65 -7.22
CA ILE A 82 13.87 -0.19 -7.13
C ILE A 82 15.36 0.13 -6.98
N SER A 83 16.05 -0.56 -6.06
CA SER A 83 17.50 -0.42 -5.84
C SER A 83 18.33 -0.75 -7.09
N ASN A 84 17.80 -1.56 -8.01
CA ASN A 84 18.40 -1.91 -9.29
C ASN A 84 17.98 -0.98 -10.45
N LYS A 85 17.46 0.22 -10.16
CA LYS A 85 16.97 1.22 -11.13
C LYS A 85 15.80 0.75 -11.99
N LYS A 86 15.01 -0.21 -11.51
CA LYS A 86 13.82 -0.74 -12.18
C LYS A 86 12.52 -0.30 -11.49
N THR A 87 12.44 0.96 -11.08
CA THR A 87 11.35 1.47 -10.23
C THR A 87 9.97 1.24 -10.83
N GLU A 88 9.73 1.66 -12.08
CA GLU A 88 8.42 1.52 -12.74
C GLU A 88 8.00 0.05 -12.87
N GLU A 89 8.89 -0.82 -13.35
CA GLU A 89 8.64 -2.26 -13.48
C GLU A 89 8.33 -2.90 -12.11
N SER A 90 9.09 -2.53 -11.08
CA SER A 90 8.95 -3.09 -9.74
C SER A 90 7.64 -2.67 -9.07
N LEU A 91 7.25 -1.40 -9.23
CA LEU A 91 5.98 -0.89 -8.70
C LEU A 91 4.78 -1.46 -9.47
N ALA A 92 4.86 -1.56 -10.79
CA ALA A 92 3.80 -2.19 -11.60
C ALA A 92 3.61 -3.67 -11.20
N GLN A 93 4.72 -4.41 -11.07
CA GLN A 93 4.68 -5.81 -10.63
C GLN A 93 4.09 -5.93 -9.21
N LEU A 94 4.46 -5.03 -8.29
CA LEU A 94 3.91 -5.01 -6.95
C LEU A 94 2.39 -4.79 -6.96
N LEU A 95 1.92 -3.79 -7.69
CA LEU A 95 0.49 -3.49 -7.83
C LEU A 95 -0.28 -4.69 -8.41
N ASP A 96 0.28 -5.37 -9.41
CA ASP A 96 -0.30 -6.58 -9.98
C ASP A 96 -0.39 -7.72 -8.96
N GLU A 97 0.66 -7.93 -8.16
CA GLU A 97 0.70 -8.97 -7.12
C GLU A 97 -0.31 -8.69 -6.00
N VAL A 98 -0.37 -7.45 -5.51
CA VAL A 98 -1.36 -7.01 -4.51
C VAL A 98 -2.78 -7.18 -5.08
N GLY A 99 -3.01 -6.75 -6.31
CA GLY A 99 -4.31 -6.90 -6.98
C GLY A 99 -4.72 -8.37 -7.17
N GLN A 100 -3.78 -9.28 -7.45
CA GLN A 100 -4.06 -10.71 -7.53
C GLN A 100 -4.47 -11.29 -6.17
N VAL A 101 -3.76 -10.94 -5.10
CA VAL A 101 -4.13 -11.35 -3.73
C VAL A 101 -5.53 -10.85 -3.39
N LEU A 102 -5.82 -9.57 -3.65
CA LEU A 102 -7.14 -9.00 -3.38
C LEU A 102 -8.25 -9.72 -4.16
N ARG A 103 -8.04 -10.04 -5.44
CA ARG A 103 -9.02 -10.79 -6.27
C ARG A 103 -9.25 -12.23 -5.80
N GLN A 104 -8.28 -12.87 -5.16
CA GLN A 104 -8.44 -14.23 -4.64
C GLN A 104 -9.39 -14.27 -3.44
N TYR A 105 -9.38 -13.23 -2.60
CA TYR A 105 -10.18 -13.19 -1.38
C TYR A 105 -11.47 -12.39 -1.54
N TYR A 106 -11.46 -11.35 -2.38
CA TYR A 106 -12.63 -10.56 -2.71
C TYR A 106 -13.32 -11.14 -3.95
N GLN A 107 -14.30 -12.03 -3.73
CA GLN A 107 -15.18 -12.49 -4.80
C GLN A 107 -16.07 -11.31 -5.22
N LEU A 108 -15.87 -10.82 -6.44
CA LEU A 108 -16.56 -9.70 -7.10
C LEU A 108 -18.10 -9.84 -7.20
N GLU A 109 -18.73 -10.80 -6.54
CA GLU A 109 -20.11 -11.17 -6.84
C GLU A 109 -21.15 -10.13 -6.44
N HIS A 110 -20.86 -9.19 -5.54
CA HIS A 110 -21.71 -8.02 -5.30
C HIS A 110 -20.88 -6.86 -4.72
N ASN A 111 -20.43 -5.93 -5.57
CA ASN A 111 -20.06 -4.59 -5.10
C ASN A 111 -21.10 -3.59 -5.62
N PRO A 112 -22.18 -3.32 -4.85
CA PRO A 112 -23.19 -2.34 -5.23
C PRO A 112 -22.68 -0.88 -5.17
N ALA A 113 -21.57 -0.61 -4.46
CA ALA A 113 -21.01 0.71 -4.25
C ALA A 113 -20.09 1.21 -5.39
N GLY A 114 -19.47 0.30 -6.15
CA GLY A 114 -18.51 0.65 -7.20
C GLY A 114 -17.10 0.90 -6.63
N ASN A 115 -16.35 1.85 -7.18
CA ASN A 115 -15.00 2.21 -6.71
C ASN A 115 -15.11 3.12 -5.47
N GLU A 116 -14.82 2.59 -4.28
CA GLU A 116 -14.96 3.27 -2.97
C GLU A 116 -13.74 4.16 -2.67
N LEU A 117 -12.54 3.74 -3.09
CA LEU A 117 -11.29 4.50 -3.05
C LEU A 117 -10.93 5.06 -4.43
N SER A 118 -10.20 6.18 -4.45
CA SER A 118 -9.73 6.76 -5.72
C SER A 118 -8.50 6.00 -6.25
N ASP A 119 -8.48 5.73 -7.55
CA ASP A 119 -7.30 5.20 -8.27
C ASP A 119 -6.18 6.26 -8.46
N THR A 120 -6.32 7.43 -7.84
CA THR A 120 -5.36 8.52 -7.95
C THR A 120 -4.11 8.21 -7.12
N VAL A 121 -2.95 8.37 -7.73
CA VAL A 121 -1.68 8.35 -7.00
C VAL A 121 -1.49 9.69 -6.29
N VAL A 122 -1.32 9.64 -4.97
CA VAL A 122 -1.02 10.82 -4.16
C VAL A 122 0.49 11.01 -4.07
N PHE A 123 0.95 12.22 -4.38
CA PHE A 123 2.35 12.59 -4.25
C PHE A 123 2.54 13.56 -3.08
N LEU A 124 3.32 13.15 -2.09
CA LEU A 124 3.75 13.95 -0.96
C LEU A 124 5.17 14.46 -1.20
N LYS A 125 5.43 15.69 -0.77
CA LYS A 125 6.71 16.36 -0.94
C LYS A 125 7.64 16.13 0.23
#